data_AF-A0A7Y8H7Q7-F1
#
_entry.id   AF-A0A7Y8H7Q7-F1
#
_cell.length_a   1.000
_cell.length_b   1.000
_cell.length_c   1.000
_cell.angle_alpha   90.00
_cell.angle_beta   90.00
_cell.angle_gamma   90.00
#
_symmetry.space_group_name_H-M   'P 1'
#
loop_
_entity.id
_entity.type
_entity.pdbx_description
1 polymer ?
#
loop_
_entity_poly.entity_id
_entity_poly.type
_entity_poly.pdbx_seq_one_letter_code
_entity_poly.pdbx_strand_id
1 'polypeptide(L)' 'MQNLICYKFCASPFCMVSCPAGAISISEKDNNVYADTDKCNRCGICRAMCSILSFDKNLRQKRAWIPEDFGRR' A
#
# COMPACT_ATOMS: atom_id res chain seq x y z
N MET A 1 -1.66 5.33 -14.52
CA MET A 1 -0.19 5.39 -14.31
C MET A 1 0.12 4.72 -12.98
N GLN A 2 1.24 4.03 -12.81
CA GLN A 2 1.51 3.29 -11.55
C GLN A 2 2.39 4.12 -10.61
N ASN A 3 1.89 4.37 -9.40
CA ASN A 3 2.63 5.04 -8.34
C ASN A 3 3.04 4.05 -7.27
N LEU A 4 4.29 4.16 -6.80
CA LEU A 4 4.78 3.38 -5.67
C LEU A 4 4.11 3.84 -4.37
N ILE A 5 3.57 2.90 -3.60
CA ILE A 5 2.84 3.20 -2.36
C ILE A 5 3.38 2.50 -1.13
N CYS A 6 4.16 1.43 -1.28
CA CYS A 6 4.80 0.74 -0.17
C CYS A 6 6.02 -0.04 -0.66
N TYR A 7 7.13 0.06 0.07
CA TYR A 7 8.38 -0.66 -0.20
C TYR A 7 8.44 -2.06 0.44
N LYS A 8 7.32 -2.54 0.98
CA LYS A 8 7.27 -3.78 1.76
C LYS A 8 6.33 -4.78 1.09
N PHE A 9 6.89 -5.93 0.77
CA PHE A 9 6.12 -7.12 0.45
C PHE A 9 5.53 -7.72 1.73
N CYS A 10 4.21 -7.92 1.72
CA CYS A 10 3.50 -8.61 2.78
C CYS A 10 3.12 -10.00 2.26
N ALA A 11 3.39 -11.05 3.04
CA ALA A 11 2.96 -12.42 2.72
C ALA A 11 1.43 -12.52 2.53
N SER A 12 0.67 -11.66 3.23
CA SER A 12 -0.77 -11.46 3.01
C SER A 12 -1.04 -9.98 2.69
N PRO A 13 -1.18 -9.60 1.42
CA PRO A 13 -1.36 -8.20 1.02
C PRO A 13 -2.82 -7.75 1.15
N PHE A 14 -3.23 -7.36 2.36
CA PHE A 14 -4.59 -6.87 2.64
C PHE A 14 -4.98 -5.65 1.80
N CYS A 15 -4.02 -4.79 1.44
CA CYS A 15 -4.27 -3.64 0.56
C CYS A 15 -4.78 -4.05 -0.83
N MET A 16 -4.32 -5.19 -1.35
CA MET A 16 -4.74 -5.71 -2.66
C MET A 16 -6.15 -6.26 -2.59
N VAL A 17 -6.42 -7.14 -1.63
CA VAL A 17 -7.74 -7.81 -1.47
C VAL A 17 -8.84 -6.81 -1.12
N SER A 18 -8.51 -5.76 -0.36
CA SER A 18 -9.49 -4.77 0.08
C SER A 18 -9.78 -3.65 -0.91
N CYS A 19 -9.03 -3.55 -2.01
CA CYS A 19 -9.22 -2.46 -2.98
C CYS A 19 -10.42 -2.76 -3.88
N PRO A 20 -11.56 -2.04 -3.75
CA PRO A 20 -12.74 -2.31 -4.57
C PRO A 20 -12.53 -1.93 -6.04
N ALA A 21 -11.61 -1.01 -6.33
CA ALA A 21 -11.28 -0.56 -7.67
C ALA A 21 -10.26 -1.46 -8.40
N GLY A 22 -9.70 -2.47 -7.72
CA GLY A 22 -8.64 -3.32 -8.28
C GLY A 22 -7.41 -2.52 -8.72
N ALA A 23 -7.11 -1.42 -8.03
CA ALA A 23 -6.05 -0.49 -8.41
C ALA A 23 -4.67 -0.88 -7.86
N ILE A 24 -4.57 -1.89 -6.99
CA ILE A 24 -3.34 -2.23 -6.27
C ILE A 24 -2.67 -3.44 -6.91
N SER A 25 -1.39 -3.31 -7.22
CA SER A 25 -0.54 -4.36 -7.78
C SER A 25 0.73 -4.54 -6.92
N ILE A 26 1.29 -5.74 -6.95
CA ILE A 26 2.60 -6.03 -6.37
C ILE A 26 3.51 -6.39 -7.52
N SER A 27 4.67 -5.74 -7.59
CA SER A 27 5.66 -6.02 -8.62
C SER A 27 6.55 -7.17 -8.16
N GLU A 28 6.68 -8.18 -9.01
CA GLU A 28 7.55 -9.34 -8.76
C GLU A 28 9.05 -8.99 -8.83
N LYS A 29 9.40 -7.88 -9.46
CA LYS A 29 10.81 -7.48 -9.69
C LYS A 29 11.47 -6.93 -8.43
N ASP A 30 10.75 -6.10 -7.70
CA ASP A 30 11.23 -5.32 -6.56
C ASP A 30 10.39 -5.54 -5.30
N ASN A 31 9.37 -6.41 -5.36
CA ASN A 31 8.55 -6.78 -4.22
C ASN A 31 7.84 -5.56 -3.57
N ASN A 32 7.61 -4.54 -4.38
CA ASN A 32 6.99 -3.29 -3.98
C ASN A 32 5.51 -3.26 -4.36
N VAL A 33 4.74 -2.48 -3.60
CA VAL A 33 3.30 -2.30 -3.83
C VAL A 33 3.09 -1.01 -4.63
N TYR A 34 2.37 -1.13 -5.73
CA TYR A 34 2.03 -0.04 -6.63
C TYR A 34 0.52 0.16 -6.67
N ALA A 35 0.12 1.37 -7.02
CA ALA A 35 -1.27 1.72 -7.26
C ALA A 35 -1.43 2.38 -8.62
N ASP A 36 -2.37 1.89 -9.42
CA ASP A 36 -2.78 2.50 -10.68
C ASP A 36 -3.65 3.74 -10.40
N THR A 37 -3.09 4.92 -10.65
CA THR A 37 -3.74 6.21 -10.45
C THR A 37 -4.98 6.41 -11.29
N ASP A 38 -5.11 5.69 -12.40
CA ASP A 38 -6.23 5.88 -13.33
C ASP A 38 -7.46 5.11 -12.83
N LYS A 39 -7.25 4.04 -12.05
CA LYS A 39 -8.30 3.26 -11.36
C LYS A 39 -8.53 3.74 -9.93
N CYS A 40 -7.52 4.31 -9.28
CA CYS A 40 -7.57 4.68 -7.87
C CYS A 40 -8.43 5.93 -7.64
N ASN A 41 -9.56 5.76 -6.96
CA ASN A 41 -10.45 6.85 -6.54
C ASN A 41 -10.10 7.46 -5.17
N ARG A 42 -8.94 7.11 -4.58
CA ARG A 42 -8.46 7.62 -3.29
C ARG A 42 -9.40 7.37 -2.09
N CYS A 43 -10.19 6.30 -2.12
CA CYS A 43 -11.11 5.95 -1.02
C CYS A 43 -10.44 5.63 0.33
N GLY A 44 -9.15 5.27 0.35
CA GLY A 44 -8.38 5.04 1.58
C GLY A 44 -8.61 3.69 2.28
N ILE A 45 -9.46 2.80 1.75
CA ILE A 45 -9.76 1.48 2.33
C ILE A 45 -8.48 0.64 2.48
N CYS A 46 -7.63 0.61 1.45
CA CYS A 46 -6.37 -0.13 1.49
C CYS A 46 -5.46 0.30 2.64
N ARG A 47 -5.45 1.60 2.98
CA ARG A 47 -4.70 2.13 4.13
C ARG A 47 -5.31 1.67 5.44
N ALA A 48 -6.62 1.79 5.60
CA ALA A 48 -7.32 1.37 6.81
C ALA A 48 -7.07 -0.12 7.11
N MET A 49 -7.19 -0.98 6.10
CA MET A 49 -6.97 -2.41 6.25
C MET A 49 -5.51 -2.74 6.61
N CYS A 50 -4.54 -2.10 5.95
CA CYS A 50 -3.14 -2.28 6.33
C CYS A 50 -2.85 -1.82 7.76
N SER A 51 -3.38 -0.67 8.20
CA SER A 51 -3.15 -0.18 9.56
C SER A 51 -3.82 -1.05 10.65
N ILE A 52 -4.88 -1.78 10.33
CA ILE A 52 -5.62 -2.63 11.28
C ILE A 52 -5.04 -4.04 11.31
N LEU A 53 -4.82 -4.64 10.13
CA LEU A 53 -4.54 -6.07 9.98
C LEU A 53 -3.04 -6.40 9.84
N SER A 54 -2.21 -5.41 9.51
CA SER A 54 -0.77 -5.68 9.38
C SER A 54 -0.11 -6.02 10.72
N PHE A 55 0.93 -6.83 10.63
CA PHE A 55 1.83 -7.10 11.75
C PHE A 55 2.67 -5.88 12.12
N ASP A 56 2.98 -4.98 11.18
CA ASP A 56 3.71 -3.73 11.45
C ASP A 56 2.79 -2.74 12.17
N LYS A 57 2.87 -2.72 13.51
CA LYS A 57 2.08 -1.83 14.37
C LYS A 57 2.41 -0.34 14.18
N ASN A 58 3.53 -0.01 13.55
CA ASN A 58 3.90 1.37 13.26
C ASN A 58 3.24 1.92 11.98
N LEU A 59 2.47 1.10 11.23
CA LEU A 59 1.75 1.55 10.04
C LEU A 59 0.71 2.64 10.30
N ARG A 60 0.20 2.79 11.53
CA ARG A 60 -0.67 3.93 11.88
C ARG A 60 0.06 5.28 11.80
N GLN A 61 1.35 5.27 12.11
CA GLN A 61 2.20 6.46 12.11
C GLN A 61 2.72 6.78 10.70
N LYS A 62 2.87 5.76 9.85
CA LYS A 62 3.27 5.90 8.45
C LYS A 62 2.08 6.39 7.62
N ARG A 63 2.26 7.45 6.83
CA ARG A 63 1.27 7.82 5.81
C ARG A 63 1.64 7.09 4.53
N ALA A 64 0.72 6.25 4.05
CA ALA A 64 0.81 5.75 2.68
C ALA A 64 0.90 6.96 1.74
N TRP A 65 1.67 6.84 0.65
CA TRP A 65 1.87 7.86 -0.40
C TRP A 65 2.87 8.99 -0.13
N ILE A 66 3.51 9.03 1.04
CA ILE A 66 4.60 10.00 1.31
C ILE A 66 5.91 9.22 1.39
N PRO A 67 6.80 9.33 0.38
CA PRO A 67 8.08 8.63 0.38
C PRO A 67 8.91 8.87 1.65
N GLU A 68 8.87 10.10 2.19
CA GLU A 68 9.57 10.46 3.43
C GLU A 68 9.11 9.63 4.66
N ASP A 69 7.86 9.17 4.68
CA ASP A 69 7.30 8.39 5.81
C ASP A 69 7.72 6.91 5.76
N PHE A 70 8.30 6.44 4.65
CA PHE A 70 8.81 5.08 4.47
C PHE A 70 10.34 4.96 4.63
N GLY A 71 11.03 6.09 4.84
CA GLY A 71 12.48 6.21 4.77
C GLY A 71 13.21 6.49 6.09
N ARG A 72 12.55 6.52 7.25
CA ARG A 72 13.28 6.48 8.52
C ARG A 72 13.83 5.07 8.75
N ARG A 73 15.08 4.87 8.36
CA ARG A 73 15.94 3.82 8.93
C ARG A 73 16.10 4.05 10.43
#